data_AF-A0A0D2MTI9-F1
#
_entry.id   AF-A0A0D2MTI9-F1
#
_cell.length_a   1.000
_cell.length_b   1.000
_cell.length_c   1.000
_cell.angle_alpha   90.00
_cell.angle_beta   90.00
_cell.angle_gamma   90.00
#
_symmetry.space_group_name_H-M   'P 1'
#
loop_
_entity.id
_entity.type
_entity.pdbx_description
1 polymer ?
#
loop_
_entity_poly.entity_id
_entity_poly.type
_entity_poly.pdbx_seq_one_letter_code
_entity_poly.pdbx_strand_id
1 'polypeptide(L)'
;MENREDIPRVSVDSVQDWKQVRGNYEKAALSKLEEQVMLRGMTAEKEAIKAHLQQFVEKTFILAQPNLRVNGHSFESLDENGRVEMELFDETLDRRIWSLADTRLQWHKRIAETRRTIPMEIESTLSVLLVQHGELDPISLPPSMDEADEQPSSDTGGQIEDALQSTSALAHELSQTVSRQQERGDRVKDIAADVKSLKP
;
A
#
# COMPACT_ATOMS: atom_id res chain seq x y z
N MET A 1 -35.26 28.76 -0.71
CA MET A 1 -33.93 29.29 -1.06
C MET A 1 -33.32 28.25 -1.97
N GLU A 2 -33.34 28.51 -3.28
CA GLU A 2 -32.85 27.56 -4.29
C GLU A 2 -31.34 27.39 -4.15
N ASN A 3 -30.91 26.13 -4.14
CA ASN A 3 -29.53 25.72 -3.99
C ASN A 3 -28.67 26.34 -5.10
N ARG A 4 -27.77 27.26 -4.73
CA ARG A 4 -26.67 27.75 -5.60
C ARG A 4 -25.66 26.65 -6.00
N GLU A 5 -25.96 25.40 -5.65
CA GLU A 5 -25.15 24.21 -5.86
C GLU A 5 -25.58 23.38 -7.08
N ASP A 6 -26.77 23.61 -7.65
CA ASP A 6 -27.32 22.83 -8.77
C ASP A 6 -26.90 23.33 -10.17
N ILE A 7 -26.21 24.47 -10.27
CA ILE A 7 -25.67 24.94 -11.55
C ILE A 7 -24.33 24.21 -11.79
N PRO A 8 -24.19 23.44 -12.89
CA PRO A 8 -22.96 22.72 -13.19
C PRO A 8 -21.82 23.73 -13.41
N ARG A 9 -20.89 23.77 -12.45
CA ARG A 9 -19.67 24.58 -12.55
C ARG A 9 -18.60 23.81 -13.31
N VAL A 10 -17.76 24.54 -14.05
CA VAL A 10 -16.68 23.94 -14.84
C VAL A 10 -15.54 23.55 -13.90
N SER A 11 -15.19 22.27 -13.88
CA SER A 11 -14.05 21.75 -13.12
C SER A 11 -12.75 21.86 -13.91
N VAL A 12 -11.70 22.33 -13.26
CA VAL A 12 -10.33 22.41 -13.77
C VAL A 12 -9.39 21.74 -12.77
N ASP A 13 -8.39 21.02 -13.26
CA ASP A 13 -7.48 20.24 -12.42
C ASP A 13 -6.43 21.11 -11.71
N SER A 14 -6.03 22.24 -12.30
CA SER A 14 -5.04 23.14 -11.67
C SER A 14 -5.29 24.61 -11.99
N VAL A 15 -4.88 25.48 -11.06
CA VAL A 15 -4.82 26.94 -11.31
C VAL A 15 -3.83 27.25 -12.44
N GLN A 16 -2.80 26.42 -12.62
CA GLN A 16 -1.86 26.58 -13.73
C GLN A 16 -2.53 26.36 -15.08
N ASP A 17 -3.42 25.38 -15.20
CA ASP A 17 -4.16 25.11 -16.42
C ASP A 17 -5.09 26.27 -16.76
N TRP A 18 -5.73 26.86 -15.75
CA TRP A 18 -6.53 28.08 -15.94
C TRP A 18 -5.69 29.26 -16.45
N LYS A 19 -4.49 29.48 -15.88
CA LYS A 19 -3.53 30.48 -16.36
C LYS A 19 -3.06 30.17 -17.79
N GLN A 20 -2.88 28.90 -18.14
CA GLN A 20 -2.49 28.48 -19.47
C GLN A 20 -3.60 28.71 -20.50
N VAL A 21 -4.86 28.41 -20.16
CA VAL A 21 -6.03 28.70 -20.99
C VAL A 21 -6.12 30.20 -21.28
N ARG A 22 -5.94 31.04 -20.25
CA ARG A 22 -5.88 32.50 -20.41
C ARG A 22 -4.78 32.92 -21.39
N GLY A 23 -3.55 32.40 -21.21
CA GLY A 23 -2.42 32.73 -22.08
C GLY A 23 -2.62 32.27 -23.53
N ASN A 24 -3.23 31.09 -23.74
CA ASN A 24 -3.53 30.58 -25.07
C ASN A 24 -4.63 31.40 -25.76
N TYR A 25 -5.67 31.78 -25.01
CA TYR A 25 -6.74 32.64 -25.52
C TYR A 25 -6.20 34.03 -25.90
N GLU A 26 -5.38 34.65 -25.06
CA GLU A 26 -4.77 35.94 -25.35
C GLU A 26 -3.89 35.90 -26.60
N LYS A 27 -3.05 34.87 -26.75
CA LYS A 27 -2.23 34.67 -27.95
C LYS A 27 -3.09 34.50 -29.21
N ALA A 28 -4.15 33.69 -29.15
CA ALA A 28 -5.05 33.49 -30.28
C ALA A 28 -5.80 34.77 -30.65
N ALA A 29 -6.28 35.52 -29.65
CA ALA A 29 -6.97 36.79 -29.85
C ALA A 29 -6.05 37.86 -30.47
N LEU A 30 -4.80 37.96 -30.00
CA LEU A 30 -3.80 38.86 -30.58
C LEU A 30 -3.45 38.47 -32.02
N SER A 31 -3.26 37.18 -32.31
CA SER A 31 -2.99 36.70 -33.67
C SER A 31 -4.14 37.05 -34.62
N LYS A 32 -5.39 36.86 -34.19
CA LYS A 32 -6.57 37.24 -34.99
C LYS A 32 -6.69 38.76 -35.18
N LEU A 33 -6.35 39.53 -34.15
CA LEU A 33 -6.31 40.98 -34.26
C LEU A 33 -5.29 41.43 -35.31
N GLU A 34 -4.09 40.85 -35.30
CA GLU A 34 -3.03 41.18 -36.25
C GLU A 34 -3.43 40.84 -37.70
N GLU A 35 -4.05 39.68 -37.93
CA GLU A 35 -4.61 39.32 -39.24
C GLU A 35 -5.63 40.37 -39.71
N GLN A 36 -6.57 40.77 -38.86
CA GLN A 36 -7.61 41.75 -39.21
C GLN A 36 -7.07 43.16 -39.45
N VAL A 37 -6.07 43.57 -38.66
CA VAL A 37 -5.41 44.88 -38.83
C VAL A 37 -4.66 44.93 -40.16
N MET A 38 -3.96 43.85 -40.53
CA MET A 38 -3.26 43.75 -41.82
C MET A 38 -4.23 43.76 -43.00
N LEU A 39 -5.37 43.06 -42.89
CA LEU A 39 -6.40 43.01 -43.93
C LEU A 39 -7.11 44.35 -44.14
N ARG A 40 -7.35 45.12 -43.07
CA ARG A 40 -8.10 46.39 -43.13
C ARG A 40 -7.21 47.64 -43.17
N GLY A 41 -5.89 47.49 -43.07
CA GLY A 41 -4.93 48.60 -43.11
C GLY A 41 -5.02 49.58 -41.93
N MET A 42 -5.61 49.16 -40.80
CA MET A 42 -5.83 50.02 -39.62
C MET A 42 -4.62 50.02 -38.67
N THR A 43 -3.46 50.42 -39.16
CA THR A 43 -2.20 50.40 -38.39
C THR A 43 -2.16 51.47 -37.30
N ALA A 44 -2.79 52.62 -37.51
CA ALA A 44 -2.82 53.74 -36.56
C ALA A 44 -3.66 53.44 -35.30
N GLU A 45 -4.72 52.65 -35.44
CA GLU A 45 -5.64 52.32 -34.33
C GLU A 45 -5.27 51.00 -33.64
N LYS A 46 -4.24 50.29 -34.12
CA LYS A 46 -3.82 48.98 -33.62
C LYS A 46 -3.60 48.98 -32.11
N GLU A 47 -2.92 49.99 -31.58
CA GLU A 47 -2.58 50.07 -30.16
C GLU A 47 -3.82 50.28 -29.27
N ALA A 48 -4.75 51.14 -29.70
CA ALA A 48 -6.00 51.37 -28.98
C ALA A 48 -6.88 50.10 -28.95
N ILE A 49 -7.02 49.42 -30.10
CA ILE A 49 -7.79 48.18 -30.20
C ILE A 49 -7.13 47.07 -29.36
N LYS A 50 -5.81 46.99 -29.35
CA LYS A 50 -5.07 46.04 -28.51
C LYS A 50 -5.33 46.28 -27.02
N ALA A 51 -5.32 47.53 -26.56
CA ALA A 51 -5.61 47.87 -25.17
C ALA A 51 -7.04 47.46 -24.78
N HIS A 52 -8.03 47.72 -25.65
CA HIS A 52 -9.40 47.29 -25.41
C HIS A 52 -9.57 45.77 -25.43
N LEU A 53 -8.85 45.07 -26.30
CA LEU A 53 -8.84 43.61 -26.35
C LEU A 53 -8.29 43.00 -25.05
N GLN A 54 -7.21 43.57 -24.50
CA GLN A 54 -6.65 43.12 -23.21
C GLN A 54 -7.65 43.33 -22.07
N GLN A 55 -8.28 44.50 -21.99
CA GLN A 55 -9.33 44.77 -21.00
C GLN A 55 -10.54 43.83 -21.16
N PHE A 56 -10.90 43.50 -22.40
CA PHE A 56 -11.96 42.54 -22.67
C PHE A 56 -11.59 41.14 -22.17
N VAL A 57 -10.39 40.66 -22.51
CA VAL A 57 -9.88 39.37 -22.02
C VAL A 57 -9.89 39.35 -20.49
N GLU A 58 -9.35 40.35 -19.83
CA GLU A 58 -9.33 40.42 -18.37
C GLU A 58 -10.74 40.36 -17.76
N LYS A 59 -11.68 41.16 -18.25
CA LYS A 59 -13.07 41.13 -17.78
C LYS A 59 -13.75 39.79 -18.00
N THR A 60 -13.53 39.14 -19.15
CA THR A 60 -14.12 37.82 -19.43
C THR A 60 -13.63 36.76 -18.46
N PHE A 61 -12.34 36.78 -18.12
CA PHE A 61 -11.77 35.83 -17.17
C PHE A 61 -12.24 36.11 -15.73
N ILE A 62 -12.38 37.38 -15.32
CA ILE A 62 -12.96 37.75 -14.02
C ILE A 62 -14.41 37.26 -13.91
N LEU A 63 -15.23 37.46 -14.96
CA LEU A 63 -16.62 37.00 -14.97
C LEU A 63 -16.74 35.47 -14.96
N ALA A 64 -15.73 34.76 -15.44
CA ALA A 64 -15.71 33.29 -15.47
C ALA A 64 -15.28 32.66 -14.14
N GLN A 65 -14.51 33.38 -13.29
CA GLN A 65 -14.01 32.89 -12.00
C GLN A 65 -15.08 32.27 -11.07
N PRO A 66 -16.26 32.89 -10.82
CA PRO A 66 -17.24 32.33 -9.88
C PRO A 66 -17.85 31.00 -10.36
N ASN A 67 -17.78 30.72 -11.67
CA ASN A 67 -18.31 29.50 -12.28
C ASN A 67 -17.25 28.38 -12.39
N LEU A 68 -16.05 28.60 -11.87
CA LEU A 68 -14.93 27.67 -11.93
C LEU A 68 -14.76 26.90 -10.61
N ARG A 69 -14.50 25.61 -10.70
CA ARG A 69 -14.04 24.76 -9.59
C ARG A 69 -12.63 24.26 -9.88
N VAL A 70 -11.71 24.39 -8.93
CA VAL A 70 -10.35 23.85 -9.03
C VAL A 70 -10.19 22.76 -8.00
N ASN A 71 -9.92 21.52 -8.43
CA ASN A 71 -9.78 20.36 -7.54
C ASN A 71 -10.92 20.22 -6.51
N GLY A 72 -12.15 20.46 -6.94
CA GLY A 72 -13.34 20.36 -6.07
C GLY A 72 -13.61 21.59 -5.18
N HIS A 73 -12.70 22.57 -5.14
CA HIS A 73 -12.88 23.83 -4.40
C HIS A 73 -13.35 24.97 -5.31
N SER A 74 -14.08 25.94 -4.76
CA SER A 74 -14.47 27.15 -5.49
C SER A 74 -13.25 28.03 -5.75
N PHE A 75 -13.11 28.59 -6.95
CA PHE A 75 -11.96 29.44 -7.28
C PHE A 75 -11.80 30.65 -6.35
N GLU A 76 -12.91 31.18 -5.81
CA GLU A 76 -12.91 32.30 -4.84
C GLU A 76 -12.24 31.96 -3.50
N SER A 77 -12.13 30.67 -3.15
CA SER A 77 -11.47 30.23 -1.90
C SER A 77 -9.97 29.95 -2.07
N LEU A 78 -9.40 30.18 -3.26
CA LEU A 78 -7.99 29.93 -3.56
C LEU A 78 -7.21 31.25 -3.65
N ASP A 79 -6.05 31.31 -3.00
CA ASP A 79 -5.04 32.37 -3.14
C ASP A 79 -4.50 32.46 -4.57
N GLU A 80 -3.74 33.54 -4.89
CA GLU A 80 -3.06 33.74 -6.18
C GLU A 80 -2.15 32.56 -6.62
N ASN A 81 -1.75 31.74 -5.65
CA ASN A 81 -0.93 30.53 -5.80
C ASN A 81 -1.75 29.23 -5.89
N GLY A 82 -3.08 29.30 -5.91
CA GLY A 82 -3.97 28.15 -5.96
C GLY A 82 -4.03 27.33 -4.66
N ARG A 83 -3.70 27.95 -3.53
CA ARG A 83 -3.79 27.34 -2.20
C ARG A 83 -5.07 27.81 -1.54
N VAL A 84 -5.76 26.91 -0.84
CA VAL A 84 -6.93 27.30 -0.06
C VAL A 84 -6.45 28.21 1.07
N GLU A 85 -6.98 29.43 1.14
CA GLU A 85 -6.57 30.53 2.05
C GLU A 85 -6.65 30.12 3.55
N MET A 86 -7.38 29.04 3.83
CA MET A 86 -7.46 28.38 5.14
C MET A 86 -7.36 26.87 4.93
N GLU A 87 -6.21 26.26 5.24
CA GLU A 87 -6.13 24.80 5.39
C GLU A 87 -7.14 24.40 6.46
N LEU A 88 -8.26 23.79 6.05
CA LEU A 88 -9.21 23.21 7.01
C LEU A 88 -8.48 22.12 7.79
N PHE A 89 -8.50 22.23 9.11
CA PHE A 89 -7.88 21.26 10.00
C PHE A 89 -8.51 19.88 9.77
N ASP A 90 -7.79 18.96 9.14
CA ASP A 90 -8.25 17.60 8.90
C ASP A 90 -8.08 16.77 10.19
N GLU A 91 -9.09 16.80 11.05
CA GLU A 91 -9.12 16.03 12.29
C GLU A 91 -8.96 14.51 12.04
N THR A 92 -9.37 14.00 10.88
CA THR A 92 -9.25 12.57 10.58
C THR A 92 -7.80 12.20 10.31
N LEU A 93 -7.08 13.05 9.60
CA LEU A 93 -5.66 12.91 9.34
C LEU A 93 -4.86 13.05 10.64
N ASP A 94 -5.22 14.02 11.49
CA ASP A 94 -4.55 14.18 12.78
C ASP A 94 -4.76 12.95 13.67
N ARG A 95 -6.01 12.49 13.86
CA ARG A 95 -6.30 11.24 14.59
C ARG A 95 -5.52 10.04 14.03
N ARG A 96 -5.35 9.97 12.72
CA ARG A 96 -4.54 8.94 12.07
C ARG A 96 -3.06 9.07 12.43
N ILE A 97 -2.49 10.27 12.41
CA ILE A 97 -1.11 10.53 12.85
C ILE A 97 -0.91 10.04 14.30
N TRP A 98 -1.82 10.39 15.21
CA TRP A 98 -1.76 9.96 16.60
C TRP A 98 -1.82 8.43 16.74
N SER A 99 -2.75 7.78 16.03
CA SER A 99 -2.86 6.32 16.04
C SER A 99 -1.60 5.63 15.48
N LEU A 100 -0.98 6.20 14.45
CA LEU A 100 0.25 5.68 13.86
C LEU A 100 1.45 5.88 14.79
N ALA A 101 1.51 7.00 15.49
CA ALA A 101 2.54 7.25 16.50
C ALA A 101 2.44 6.25 17.65
N ASP A 102 1.23 5.97 18.15
CA ASP A 102 1.02 5.00 19.23
C ASP A 102 1.37 3.58 18.78
N THR A 103 0.87 3.15 17.61
CA THR A 103 1.22 1.82 17.07
C THR A 103 2.72 1.66 16.87
N ARG A 104 3.42 2.70 16.37
CA ARG A 104 4.89 2.70 16.24
C ARG A 104 5.57 2.51 17.60
N LEU A 105 5.11 3.17 18.66
CA LEU A 105 5.66 3.03 20.00
C LEU A 105 5.42 1.61 20.54
N GLN A 106 4.22 1.06 20.35
CA GLN A 106 3.91 -0.32 20.73
C GLN A 106 4.81 -1.33 20.00
N TRP A 107 5.05 -1.14 18.70
CA TRP A 107 5.96 -2.00 17.93
C TRP A 107 7.39 -1.93 18.45
N HIS A 108 7.91 -0.72 18.73
CA HIS A 108 9.24 -0.58 19.33
C HIS A 108 9.36 -1.29 20.68
N LYS A 109 8.33 -1.17 21.53
CA LYS A 109 8.28 -1.88 22.81
C LYS A 109 8.31 -3.40 22.61
N ARG A 110 7.45 -3.95 21.74
CA ARG A 110 7.43 -5.39 21.43
C ARG A 110 8.76 -5.86 20.86
N ILE A 111 9.38 -5.11 19.96
CA ILE A 111 10.69 -5.46 19.39
C ILE A 111 11.77 -5.47 20.49
N ALA A 112 11.77 -4.49 21.40
CA ALA A 112 12.73 -4.46 22.50
C ALA A 112 12.53 -5.63 23.47
N GLU A 113 11.28 -5.94 23.83
CA GLU A 113 10.94 -7.06 24.69
C GLU A 113 11.34 -8.39 24.05
N THR A 114 10.96 -8.63 22.80
CA THR A 114 11.29 -9.84 22.05
C THR A 114 12.81 -10.02 21.89
N ARG A 115 13.56 -8.96 21.60
CA ARG A 115 15.04 -9.01 21.56
C ARG A 115 15.65 -9.35 22.91
N ARG A 116 14.98 -9.06 24.02
CA ARG A 116 15.47 -9.36 25.37
C ARG A 116 15.11 -10.78 25.80
N THR A 117 13.86 -11.21 25.59
CA THR A 117 13.34 -12.47 26.16
C THR A 117 13.57 -13.67 25.26
N ILE A 118 13.34 -13.53 23.95
CA ILE A 118 13.37 -14.67 23.02
C ILE A 118 14.75 -15.35 22.99
N PRO A 119 15.89 -14.64 22.91
CA PRO A 119 17.19 -15.30 22.92
C PRO A 119 17.45 -16.11 24.20
N MET A 120 17.01 -15.61 25.36
CA MET A 120 17.16 -16.32 26.64
C MET A 120 16.28 -17.58 26.70
N GLU A 121 15.05 -17.50 26.20
CA GLU A 121 14.16 -18.65 26.09
C GLU A 121 14.74 -19.70 25.15
N ILE A 122 15.25 -19.30 23.97
CA ILE A 122 15.92 -20.20 23.03
C ILE A 122 17.16 -20.83 23.68
N GLU A 123 18.01 -20.07 24.35
CA GLU A 123 19.19 -20.61 25.05
C GLU A 123 18.81 -21.65 26.11
N SER A 124 17.80 -21.36 26.93
CA SER A 124 17.33 -22.28 27.97
C SER A 124 16.78 -23.59 27.38
N THR A 125 16.01 -23.49 26.30
CA THR A 125 15.43 -24.68 25.66
C THR A 125 16.51 -25.51 24.96
N LEU A 126 17.45 -24.85 24.29
CA LEU A 126 18.54 -25.50 23.57
C LEU A 126 19.53 -26.17 24.54
N SER A 127 19.85 -25.53 25.67
CA SER A 127 20.68 -26.14 26.72
C SER A 127 20.03 -27.38 27.34
N VAL A 128 18.72 -27.36 27.60
CA VAL A 128 17.98 -28.55 28.07
C VAL A 128 18.05 -29.69 27.05
N LEU A 129 17.83 -29.40 25.76
CA LEU A 129 17.90 -30.41 24.71
C LEU A 129 19.31 -31.01 24.56
N LEU A 130 20.35 -30.19 24.67
CA LEU A 130 21.74 -30.66 24.61
C LEU A 130 22.09 -31.57 25.80
N VAL A 131 21.62 -31.24 27.01
CA VAL A 131 21.81 -32.09 28.20
C VAL A 131 21.10 -33.43 28.00
N GLN A 132 19.84 -33.41 27.54
CA GLN A 132 19.09 -34.64 27.26
C GLN A 132 19.77 -35.50 26.19
N HIS A 133 20.31 -34.90 25.12
CA HIS A 133 21.07 -35.63 24.11
C HIS A 133 22.36 -36.21 24.69
N GLY A 134 23.08 -35.44 25.51
CA GLY A 134 24.30 -35.89 26.19
C GLY A 134 24.06 -37.01 27.20
N GLU A 135 22.86 -37.12 27.79
CA GLU A 135 22.46 -38.24 28.66
C GLU A 135 22.06 -39.50 27.88
N LEU A 136 21.64 -39.35 26.61
CA LEU A 136 21.33 -40.46 25.71
C LEU A 136 22.57 -40.98 24.96
N ASP A 137 23.58 -40.12 24.72
CA ASP A 137 24.85 -40.48 24.08
C ASP A 137 25.71 -41.54 24.81
N PRO A 138 25.75 -41.67 26.16
CA PRO A 138 26.48 -42.75 26.82
C PRO A 138 25.85 -44.14 26.62
N ILE A 139 24.69 -44.25 25.96
CA ILE A 139 24.04 -45.55 25.68
C ILE A 139 24.40 -46.07 24.27
N SER A 140 24.99 -45.26 23.38
CA SER A 140 25.28 -45.63 21.99
C SER A 140 26.76 -45.69 21.60
N LEU A 141 27.68 -45.59 22.57
CA LEU A 141 29.08 -45.93 22.34
C LEU A 141 29.35 -47.32 22.92
N PRO A 142 29.31 -48.40 22.12
CA PRO A 142 29.90 -49.65 22.57
C PRO A 142 31.36 -49.34 22.98
N PRO A 143 31.86 -49.91 24.09
CA PRO A 143 33.27 -49.78 24.42
C PRO A 143 34.05 -50.21 23.19
N SER A 144 35.04 -49.39 22.81
CA SER A 144 36.08 -49.71 21.85
C SER A 144 36.70 -51.08 22.18
N MET A 145 36.08 -52.15 21.71
CA MET A 145 36.70 -53.46 21.56
C MET A 145 37.28 -53.46 20.15
N ASP A 146 38.48 -52.89 20.04
CA ASP A 146 39.39 -53.37 19.02
C ASP A 146 39.72 -54.83 19.38
N GLU A 147 39.61 -55.67 18.35
CA GLU A 147 39.94 -57.10 18.29
C GLU A 147 38.89 -58.09 18.83
N ALA A 148 37.78 -58.24 18.11
CA ALA A 148 37.22 -59.57 17.87
C ALA A 148 36.46 -59.61 16.53
N ASP A 149 36.99 -60.45 15.64
CA ASP A 149 36.45 -60.83 14.34
C ASP A 149 35.11 -61.56 14.54
N GLU A 150 33.97 -60.87 14.40
CA GLU A 150 32.64 -61.48 14.43
C GLU A 150 31.86 -61.17 13.15
N GLN A 151 31.50 -62.24 12.44
CA GLN A 151 30.71 -62.24 11.22
C GLN A 151 29.36 -61.53 11.42
N PRO A 152 28.84 -60.80 10.41
CA PRO A 152 27.55 -60.14 10.53
C PRO A 152 26.43 -61.17 10.62
N SER A 153 25.75 -61.21 11.76
CA SER A 153 24.53 -61.98 11.94
C SER A 153 23.43 -61.43 11.02
N SER A 154 22.82 -62.32 10.24
CA SER A 154 21.84 -62.03 9.18
C SER A 154 20.50 -61.44 9.66
N ASP A 155 20.32 -61.24 10.96
CA ASP A 155 19.05 -60.79 11.57
C ASP A 155 18.86 -59.26 11.56
N THR A 156 19.93 -58.49 11.38
CA THR A 156 19.85 -57.02 11.34
C THR A 156 19.26 -56.49 10.04
N GLY A 157 19.39 -57.22 8.93
CA GLY A 157 18.85 -56.83 7.63
C GLY A 157 17.32 -56.81 7.59
N GLY A 158 16.67 -57.81 8.22
CA GLY A 158 15.21 -57.92 8.23
C GLY A 158 14.53 -56.77 8.99
N GLN A 159 15.08 -56.38 10.13
CA GLN A 159 14.54 -55.26 10.93
C GLN A 159 14.64 -53.91 10.19
N ILE A 160 15.73 -53.71 9.45
CA ILE A 160 15.93 -52.49 8.64
C ILE A 160 14.96 -52.47 7.47
N GLU A 161 14.75 -53.61 6.81
CA GLU A 161 13.81 -53.72 5.69
C GLU A 161 12.36 -53.51 6.15
N ASP A 162 11.96 -54.08 7.29
CA ASP A 162 10.64 -53.86 7.90
C ASP A 162 10.43 -52.39 8.32
N ALA A 163 11.46 -51.73 8.85
CA ALA A 163 11.43 -50.30 9.17
C ALA A 163 11.30 -49.43 7.89
N LEU A 164 11.98 -49.82 6.81
CA LEU A 164 11.88 -49.15 5.52
C LEU A 164 10.50 -49.33 4.88
N GLN A 165 9.92 -50.52 4.96
CA GLN A 165 8.60 -50.81 4.44
C GLN A 165 7.51 -50.06 5.24
N SER A 166 7.62 -50.04 6.57
CA SER A 166 6.66 -49.31 7.43
C SER A 166 6.74 -47.79 7.22
N THR A 167 7.94 -47.23 7.10
CA THR A 167 8.09 -45.79 6.81
C THR A 167 7.61 -45.43 5.41
N SER A 168 7.83 -46.29 4.41
CA SER A 168 7.28 -46.13 3.05
C SER A 168 5.75 -46.17 3.04
N ALA A 169 5.14 -47.10 3.78
CA ALA A 169 3.69 -47.20 3.91
C ALA A 169 3.08 -45.95 4.57
N LEU A 170 3.69 -45.47 5.67
CA LEU A 170 3.28 -44.24 6.34
C LEU A 170 3.40 -43.01 5.44
N ALA A 171 4.48 -42.90 4.65
CA ALA A 171 4.64 -41.81 3.70
C ALA A 171 3.54 -41.82 2.64
N HIS A 172 3.12 -43.01 2.19
CA HIS A 172 2.06 -43.13 1.20
C HIS A 172 0.68 -42.78 1.76
N GLU A 173 0.38 -43.20 3.00
CA GLU A 173 -0.83 -42.80 3.72
C GLU A 173 -0.88 -41.28 3.95
N LEU A 174 0.25 -40.68 4.32
CA LEU A 174 0.37 -39.24 4.55
C LEU A 174 0.15 -38.48 3.23
N SER A 175 0.72 -38.95 2.13
CA SER A 175 0.48 -38.40 0.78
C SER A 175 -1.01 -38.43 0.39
N GLN A 176 -1.74 -39.48 0.74
CA GLN A 176 -3.18 -39.58 0.45
C GLN A 176 -4.03 -38.70 1.37
N THR A 177 -3.64 -38.55 2.64
CA THR A 177 -4.43 -37.81 3.64
C THR A 177 -4.22 -36.30 3.59
N VAL A 178 -3.04 -35.81 3.18
CA VAL A 178 -2.72 -34.38 3.13
C VAL A 178 -3.68 -33.60 2.24
N SER A 179 -3.95 -34.07 1.01
CA SER A 179 -4.86 -33.37 0.10
C SER A 179 -6.27 -33.27 0.68
N ARG A 180 -6.75 -34.33 1.34
CA ARG A 180 -8.06 -34.34 1.99
C ARG A 180 -8.13 -33.41 3.20
N GLN A 181 -7.05 -33.31 3.99
CA GLN A 181 -6.99 -32.39 5.13
C GLN A 181 -6.88 -30.93 4.67
N GLN A 182 -6.17 -30.67 3.57
CA GLN A 182 -6.10 -29.34 2.97
C GLN A 182 -7.48 -28.88 2.50
N GLU A 183 -8.23 -29.72 1.78
CA GLU A 183 -9.60 -29.41 1.35
C GLU A 183 -10.53 -29.14 2.54
N ARG A 184 -10.40 -29.91 3.63
CA ARG A 184 -11.16 -29.66 4.87
C ARG A 184 -10.76 -28.33 5.50
N GLY A 185 -9.47 -28.01 5.51
CA GLY A 185 -8.95 -26.74 6.02
C GLY A 185 -9.49 -25.54 5.25
N ASP A 186 -9.53 -25.63 3.92
CA ASP A 186 -10.04 -24.55 3.07
C ASP A 186 -11.55 -24.36 3.25
N ARG A 187 -12.32 -25.45 3.33
CA ARG A 187 -13.76 -25.38 3.67
C ARG A 187 -14.02 -24.74 5.02
N VAL A 188 -13.20 -25.04 6.04
CA VAL A 188 -13.34 -24.41 7.36
C VAL A 188 -13.03 -22.92 7.32
N LYS A 189 -12.04 -22.49 6.52
CA LYS A 189 -11.75 -21.07 6.32
C LYS A 189 -12.89 -20.35 5.64
N ASP A 190 -13.49 -20.94 4.60
CA ASP A 190 -14.63 -20.37 3.90
C ASP A 190 -15.82 -20.23 4.83
N ILE A 191 -16.17 -21.28 5.59
CA ILE A 191 -17.23 -21.23 6.59
C ILE A 191 -16.94 -20.18 7.67
N ALA A 192 -15.69 -20.06 8.13
CA ALA A 192 -15.32 -19.06 9.12
C ALA A 192 -15.44 -17.62 8.56
N ALA A 193 -15.13 -17.41 7.28
CA ALA A 193 -15.33 -16.14 6.60
C ALA A 193 -16.83 -15.80 6.46
N ASP A 194 -17.66 -16.79 6.11
CA ASP A 194 -19.10 -16.66 6.00
C ASP A 194 -19.76 -16.38 7.36
N VAL A 195 -19.36 -17.09 8.43
CA VAL A 195 -19.86 -16.82 9.79
C VAL A 195 -19.44 -15.42 10.26
N LYS A 196 -18.26 -14.95 9.86
CA LYS A 196 -17.79 -13.60 10.19
C LYS A 196 -18.57 -12.53 9.43
N SER A 197 -19.01 -12.79 8.20
CA SER A 197 -19.82 -11.87 7.39
C SER A 197 -21.30 -11.89 7.76
N LEU A 198 -21.79 -12.98 8.36
CA LEU A 198 -23.17 -13.17 8.84
C LEU A 198 -23.42 -12.65 10.27
N LYS A 199 -22.45 -12.00 10.92
CA LYS A 199 -22.70 -11.39 12.23
C LYS A 199 -23.69 -10.21 12.09
N PRO A 200 -24.72 -10.11 12.95
CA PRO A 200 -25.65 -8.97 12.96
C PRO A 200 -24.97 -7.66 13.36
#